data_AF-A0A8C5RD07-F1
#
_entry.id   AF-A0A8C5RD07-F1
#
_cell.length_a   1.000
_cell.length_b   1.000
_cell.length_c   1.000
_cell.angle_alpha   90.00
_cell.angle_beta   90.00
_cell.angle_gamma   90.00
#
_symmetry.space_group_name_H-M   'P 1'
#
loop_
_entity.id
_entity.type
_entity.pdbx_description
1 polymer ?
#
loop_
_entity_poly.entity_id
_entity_poly.type
_entity_poly.pdbx_seq_one_letter_code
_entity_poly.pdbx_strand_id
1 'polypeptide(L)'
;MFYFTTFGAEFRRFSLDHFKPGKFEDFYKLLLHIHHISNMAVMVGYADIHGDLLPINNDDNFYKAVSSANPLLRIFIQKQGELKC
;
A
#
# COMPACT_ATOMS: atom_id res chain seq x y z
N MET A 1 14.39 21.24 -9.10
CA MET A 1 13.58 20.52 -10.10
C MET A 1 14.04 19.07 -10.06
N PHE A 2 13.30 18.18 -9.41
CA PHE A 2 13.67 16.76 -9.32
C PHE A 2 12.55 15.94 -9.94
N TYR A 3 12.82 15.40 -11.13
CA TYR A 3 12.00 14.38 -11.78
C TYR A 3 12.32 13.04 -11.12
N PHE A 4 11.38 12.46 -10.38
CA PHE A 4 11.42 11.04 -10.04
C PHE A 4 10.42 10.31 -10.93
N THR A 5 10.84 9.94 -12.13
CA THR A 5 10.18 8.90 -12.91
C THR A 5 11.11 7.70 -12.93
N THR A 6 11.12 6.92 -11.85
CA THR A 6 11.72 5.59 -11.86
C THR A 6 10.70 4.62 -12.44
N PHE A 7 11.04 4.06 -13.60
CA PHE A 7 10.31 3.03 -14.34
C PHE A 7 9.59 2.04 -13.40
N GLY A 8 8.27 1.88 -13.55
CA GLY A 8 7.49 0.80 -12.91
C GLY A 8 6.71 1.16 -11.64
N ALA A 9 6.84 2.38 -11.11
CA ALA A 9 6.04 2.82 -9.97
C ALA A 9 4.72 3.48 -10.45
N GLU A 10 3.58 2.79 -10.24
CA GLU A 10 2.26 3.40 -10.38
C GLU A 10 1.87 4.16 -9.12
N PHE A 11 1.49 5.43 -9.25
CA PHE A 11 0.94 6.22 -8.16
C PHE A 11 -0.57 6.35 -8.32
N ARG A 12 -1.33 5.96 -7.29
CA ARG A 12 -2.79 6.13 -7.25
C ARG A 12 -3.19 6.75 -5.92
N ARG A 13 -4.14 7.69 -5.99
CA ARG A 13 -4.71 8.37 -4.81
C ARG A 13 -6.17 7.96 -4.70
N PHE A 14 -6.55 7.40 -3.56
CA PHE A 14 -7.92 7.11 -3.20
C PHE A 14 -8.15 7.51 -1.75
N SER A 15 -9.39 7.82 -1.40
CA SER A 15 -9.76 8.18 -0.03
C SER A 15 -10.26 6.94 0.70
N LEU A 16 -9.79 6.76 1.94
CA LEU A 16 -10.35 5.79 2.90
C LEU A 16 -10.98 6.56 4.05
N ASP A 17 -12.08 6.04 4.58
CA ASP A 17 -12.64 6.56 5.83
C ASP A 17 -11.71 6.15 6.98
N HIS A 18 -11.06 7.14 7.61
CA HIS A 18 -10.18 6.93 8.75
C HIS A 18 -10.90 6.32 9.97
N PHE A 19 -12.20 6.53 10.11
CA PHE A 19 -12.96 6.04 11.28
C PHE A 19 -13.45 4.61 11.10
N LYS A 20 -13.58 4.13 9.86
CA LYS A 20 -14.03 2.78 9.52
C LYS A 20 -13.28 2.24 8.31
N PRO A 21 -11.97 1.94 8.44
CA PRO A 21 -11.17 1.48 7.32
C PRO A 21 -11.54 0.07 6.84
N GLY A 22 -12.34 -0.68 7.60
CA GLY A 22 -12.75 -2.05 7.27
C GLY A 22 -11.68 -3.08 7.62
N LYS A 23 -11.70 -4.24 6.95
CA LYS A 23 -10.70 -5.30 7.12
C LYS A 23 -9.57 -5.14 6.10
N PHE A 24 -8.38 -5.61 6.45
CA PHE A 24 -7.24 -5.64 5.54
C PHE A 24 -7.54 -6.45 4.28
N GLU A 25 -8.31 -7.54 4.38
CA GLU A 25 -8.65 -8.38 3.23
C GLU A 25 -9.45 -7.62 2.16
N ASP A 26 -10.42 -6.81 2.57
CA ASP A 26 -11.23 -5.98 1.67
C ASP A 26 -10.38 -4.89 1.02
N PHE A 27 -9.51 -4.28 1.83
CA PHE A 27 -8.53 -3.31 1.36
C PHE A 27 -7.54 -3.92 0.33
N TYR A 28 -7.05 -5.12 0.60
CA TYR A 28 -6.16 -5.86 -0.28
C TYR A 28 -6.84 -6.19 -1.63
N LYS A 29 -8.10 -6.64 -1.62
CA LYS A 29 -8.89 -6.86 -2.84
C LYS A 29 -9.09 -5.56 -3.63
N LEU A 30 -9.35 -4.45 -2.96
CA LEU A 30 -9.47 -3.13 -3.58
C LEU A 30 -8.16 -2.73 -4.29
N LEU A 31 -7.02 -2.93 -3.63
CA LEU A 31 -5.70 -2.66 -4.24
C LEU A 31 -5.46 -3.49 -5.49
N LEU A 32 -5.72 -4.81 -5.44
CA LEU A 32 -5.57 -5.67 -6.61
C LEU A 32 -6.48 -5.25 -7.77
N HIS A 33 -7.73 -4.89 -7.47
CA HIS A 33 -8.70 -4.42 -8.46
C HIS A 33 -8.25 -3.11 -9.14
N ILE A 34 -7.82 -2.14 -8.34
CA ILE A 34 -7.37 -0.82 -8.83
C ILE A 34 -6.11 -0.94 -9.70
N HIS A 35 -5.19 -1.84 -9.35
CA HIS A 35 -3.94 -2.05 -10.10
C HIS A 35 -4.04 -3.10 -11.22
N HIS A 36 -5.24 -3.62 -11.50
CA HIS A 36 -5.47 -4.67 -12.50
C HIS A 36 -4.54 -5.88 -12.31
N ILE A 37 -4.22 -6.23 -11.06
CA ILE A 37 -3.35 -7.37 -10.74
C ILE A 37 -4.24 -8.60 -10.60
N SER A 38 -4.29 -9.41 -11.65
CA SER A 38 -4.89 -10.74 -11.62
C SER A 38 -3.79 -11.80 -11.47
N ASN A 39 -4.04 -12.85 -10.69
CA ASN A 39 -3.19 -14.05 -10.58
C ASN A 39 -1.80 -13.90 -9.90
N MET A 40 -1.49 -12.79 -9.22
CA MET A 40 -0.25 -12.65 -8.45
C MET A 40 -0.50 -12.19 -7.03
N ALA A 41 0.22 -12.78 -6.07
CA ALA A 41 0.29 -12.26 -4.72
C ALA A 41 1.15 -10.98 -4.71
N VAL A 42 0.76 -10.00 -3.90
CA VAL A 42 1.51 -8.77 -3.71
C VAL A 42 1.81 -8.56 -2.24
N MET A 43 3.00 -8.03 -1.96
CA MET A 43 3.34 -7.50 -0.65
C MET A 43 2.87 -6.05 -0.58
N VAL A 44 2.16 -5.70 0.49
CA VAL A 44 1.72 -4.34 0.77
C VAL A 44 2.51 -3.84 1.98
N GLY A 45 3.11 -2.66 1.89
CA GLY A 45 3.78 -1.99 3.01
C GLY A 45 3.44 -0.51 3.07
N TYR A 46 3.66 0.12 4.22
CA TYR A 46 3.50 1.56 4.41
C TYR A 46 4.74 2.17 5.04
N ALA A 47 5.00 3.44 4.73
CA ALA A 47 6.00 4.22 5.45
C ALA A 47 5.34 4.81 6.71
N ASP A 48 5.88 4.50 7.88
CA ASP A 48 5.42 5.09 9.13
C ASP A 48 5.94 6.53 9.32
N ILE A 49 5.62 7.13 10.47
CA ILE A 49 6.04 8.49 10.82
C ILE A 49 7.56 8.65 11.03
N HIS A 50 8.28 7.55 11.28
CA HIS A 50 9.73 7.49 11.43
C HIS A 50 10.43 7.28 10.08
N GLY A 51 9.67 6.93 9.03
CA GLY A 51 10.17 6.64 7.69
C GLY A 51 10.49 5.16 7.47
N ASP A 52 10.16 4.30 8.43
CA ASP A 52 10.35 2.86 8.31
C ASP A 52 9.27 2.24 7.43
N LEU A 53 9.68 1.35 6.53
CA LEU A 53 8.76 0.60 5.67
C LEU A 53 8.27 -0.66 6.41
N LEU A 54 7.01 -0.65 6.80
CA LEU A 54 6.39 -1.74 7.57
C LEU A 54 5.36 -2.50 6.72
N PRO A 55 5.33 -3.85 6.78
CA PRO A 55 4.35 -4.64 6.04
C PRO A 55 2.94 -4.49 6.62
N ILE A 56 1.94 -4.43 5.74
CA ILE A 56 0.53 -4.57 6.08
C ILE A 56 0.11 -5.98 5.67
N ASN A 57 -0.04 -6.87 6.65
CA ASN A 57 -0.39 -8.27 6.45
C ASN A 57 -1.51 -8.77 7.38
N ASN A 58 -2.02 -7.90 8.25
CA ASN A 58 -3.10 -8.18 9.19
C ASN A 58 -3.89 -6.90 9.49
N ASP A 59 -5.03 -7.06 10.16
CA ASP A 59 -5.94 -5.95 10.49
C ASP A 59 -5.31 -4.92 11.45
N ASP A 60 -4.45 -5.35 12.38
CA ASP A 60 -3.79 -4.47 13.35
C ASP A 60 -2.81 -3.51 12.68
N ASN A 61 -1.95 -4.04 11.79
CA ASN A 61 -1.00 -3.26 11.01
C ASN A 61 -1.71 -2.33 10.03
N PHE A 62 -2.84 -2.77 9.48
CA PHE A 62 -3.68 -1.94 8.63
C PHE A 62 -4.29 -0.76 9.41
N TYR A 63 -4.84 -1.01 10.59
CA TYR A 63 -5.35 0.04 11.46
C TYR A 63 -4.26 1.04 11.86
N LYS A 64 -3.07 0.56 12.22
CA LYS A 64 -1.90 1.42 12.52
C LYS A 64 -1.49 2.27 11.31
N ALA A 65 -1.45 1.68 10.12
CA ALA A 65 -1.11 2.39 8.89
C ALA A 65 -2.10 3.54 8.62
N VAL A 66 -3.40 3.27 8.69
CA VAL A 66 -4.44 4.30 8.48
C VAL A 66 -4.41 5.36 9.58
N SER A 67 -4.22 4.96 10.85
CA SER A 67 -4.24 5.90 11.98
C SER A 67 -2.99 6.80 12.04
N SER A 68 -1.84 6.30 11.58
CA SER A 68 -0.57 7.07 11.54
C SER A 68 -0.46 7.98 10.31
N ALA A 69 -1.32 7.80 9.32
CA ALA A 69 -1.31 8.60 8.10
C ALA A 69 -1.70 10.05 8.38
N ASN A 70 -0.73 10.97 8.19
CA ASN A 70 -0.99 12.40 8.26
C ASN A 70 -0.06 13.16 7.28
N PRO A 71 -0.58 13.80 6.21
CA PRO A 71 -1.98 13.84 5.74
C PRO A 71 -2.37 12.71 4.78
N LEU A 72 -1.41 11.91 4.31
CA LEU A 72 -1.64 10.87 3.30
C LEU A 72 -0.93 9.58 3.69
N LEU A 73 -1.64 8.46 3.59
CA LEU A 73 -1.04 7.14 3.74
C LEU A 73 -0.25 6.80 2.46
N ARG A 74 1.05 6.61 2.58
CA ARG A 74 1.90 6.14 1.47
C ARG A 74 2.03 4.63 1.55
N ILE A 75 1.54 3.95 0.52
CA ILE A 75 1.53 2.49 0.43
C ILE A 75 2.41 2.07 -0.73
N PHE A 76 3.19 1.03 -0.49
CA PHE A 76 4.07 0.39 -1.45
C PHE A 76 3.49 -0.99 -1.75
N ILE A 77 3.33 -1.29 -3.04
CA ILE A 77 2.82 -2.59 -3.51
C ILE A 77 3.94 -3.21 -4.34
N GLN A 78 4.37 -4.41 -3.94
CA GLN A 78 5.41 -5.15 -4.62
C GLN A 78 4.86 -6.51 -5.07
N LYS A 79 5.00 -6.86 -6.35
CA LYS A 79 4.57 -8.16 -6.86
C LYS A 79 5.50 -9.26 -6.33
N GLN A 80 4.91 -10.29 -5.74
CA GLN A 80 5.63 -11.45 -5.24
C GLN A 80 6.02 -12.32 -6.45
N GLY A 81 7.26 -12.19 -6.91
CA GLY A 81 7.76 -12.85 -8.12
C GLY A 81 8.71 -12.01 -8.98
N GLU A 82 8.81 -10.70 -8.74
CA GLU A 82 9.83 -9.83 -9.34
C GLU A 82 11.12 -9.76 -8.49
N LEU A 83 11.55 -10.89 -7.93
CA LEU A 83 12.99 -11.10 -7.68
C LEU A 83 13.61 -11.46 -9.03
N LYS A 84 13.80 -10.47 -9.90
CA LYS A 84 14.71 -10.66 -11.03
C LYS A 84 16.12 -10.37 -10.54
N CYS A 85 16.89 -11.44 -10.51
CA CYS A 85 18.33 -11.52 -10.36
C CYS A 85 19.06 -10.47 -11.21
#